data_AF-A0A7Z9MWL3-F1
#
_entry.id   AF-A0A7Z9MWL3-F1
#
_cell.length_a   1.000
_cell.length_b   1.000
_cell.length_c   1.000
_cell.angle_alpha   90.00
_cell.angle_beta   90.00
_cell.angle_gamma   90.00
#
_symmetry.space_group_name_H-M   'P 1'
#
loop_
_entity.id
_entity.type
_entity.pdbx_description
1 polymer ?
#
loop_
_entity_poly.entity_id
_entity_poly.type
_entity_poly.pdbx_seq_one_letter_code
_entity_poly.pdbx_strand_id
1 'polypeptide(L)'
;IVDADRNFYFLEMNTRLQVEHPVTELVTGLDLVEQMIKIAAGQKLEFSQSDIKLNGWAMESRIYAEDPTRGFLPSIGRLVRYREPITSVFGTTKNVRVDGGVNEGDDINRYYDPMIAKLITNGKTRGEAIRHMRWALDEYYIRGVANNLGFLAAVTSNSRFQAGSLSTNFIVEEFGNRFIPEKTEHEDIELIVVVVGAVNSIVAEKKSHLLLRTMDDTSCYRDNYQVREKWVVIFGEEKYPIRVIRSNNGFDISVGKRSFVVETDWTPGNPIFSGRLNGELVSMQIEREATFYKVQHTGLTTDVRVISPIADDMLSMIPEKLEPDYSKQVLSPMPGLLMSIDVEEGQEVTLGEPLATVEAMKMENKIVAERNGVITKIHLSTGDNLEVGQLIMELK
;
A
#
# COMPACT_ATOMS: atom_id res chain seq x y z
N ILE A 1 27.27 -12.22 -11.37
CA ILE A 1 26.05 -13.00 -11.71
C ILE A 1 26.31 -14.45 -11.31
N VAL A 2 25.37 -15.08 -10.60
CA VAL A 2 25.47 -16.50 -10.20
C VAL A 2 24.40 -17.28 -10.97
N ASP A 3 24.78 -18.42 -11.56
CA ASP A 3 23.85 -19.31 -12.27
C ASP A 3 23.23 -20.38 -11.35
N ALA A 4 22.39 -21.25 -11.92
CA ALA A 4 21.72 -22.33 -11.17
C ALA A 4 22.70 -23.37 -10.60
N ASP A 5 23.87 -23.54 -11.20
CA ASP A 5 24.92 -24.48 -10.80
C ASP A 5 25.93 -23.86 -9.81
N ARG A 6 25.65 -22.63 -9.35
CA ARG A 6 26.49 -21.84 -8.43
C ARG A 6 27.82 -21.40 -9.05
N ASN A 7 27.95 -21.39 -10.38
CA ASN A 7 29.07 -20.69 -11.01
C ASN A 7 28.88 -19.19 -10.86
N PHE A 8 29.94 -18.48 -10.49
CA PHE A 8 29.92 -17.03 -10.37
C PHE A 8 30.74 -16.38 -11.48
N TYR A 9 30.19 -15.28 -12.00
CA TYR A 9 30.80 -14.45 -13.04
C TYR A 9 30.90 -13.01 -12.55
N PHE A 10 31.94 -12.31 -13.03
CA PHE A 10 32.15 -10.89 -12.79
C PHE A 10 31.43 -10.07 -13.86
N LEU A 11 30.63 -9.09 -13.44
CA LEU A 11 29.97 -8.15 -14.35
C LEU A 11 30.72 -6.82 -14.35
N GLU A 12 30.81 -6.19 -13.17
CA GLU A 12 31.53 -4.93 -12.98
C GLU A 12 31.90 -4.71 -11.51
N MET A 13 32.57 -3.59 -11.21
CA MET A 13 32.84 -3.11 -9.86
C MET A 13 32.41 -1.65 -9.73
N ASN A 14 31.61 -1.36 -8.70
CA ASN A 14 31.14 -0.02 -8.41
C ASN A 14 32.01 0.64 -7.34
N THR A 15 32.81 1.64 -7.70
CA THR A 15 33.78 2.31 -6.81
C THR A 15 33.14 3.42 -5.97
N ARG A 16 32.07 3.08 -5.24
CA ARG A 16 31.35 3.94 -4.31
C ARG A 16 30.61 3.11 -3.26
N LEU A 17 30.12 3.75 -2.21
CA LEU A 17 29.18 3.11 -1.29
C LEU A 17 27.92 2.68 -2.07
N GLN A 18 27.44 1.46 -1.80
CA GLN A 18 26.19 0.97 -2.37
C GLN A 18 25.00 1.47 -1.58
N VAL A 19 23.88 1.67 -2.27
CA VAL A 19 22.64 2.13 -1.61
C VAL A 19 22.18 1.09 -0.59
N GLU A 20 22.28 -0.17 -0.99
CA GLU A 20 21.94 -1.39 -0.25
C GLU A 20 22.97 -1.81 0.81
N HIS A 21 23.95 -0.97 1.15
CA HIS A 21 24.94 -1.26 2.19
C HIS A 21 24.37 -1.58 3.59
N PRO A 22 23.19 -1.06 4.04
CA PRO A 22 22.67 -1.36 5.38
C PRO A 22 22.45 -2.86 5.64
N VAL A 23 22.16 -3.66 4.61
CA VAL A 23 22.02 -5.12 4.80
C VAL A 23 23.35 -5.76 5.20
N THR A 24 24.48 -5.22 4.72
CA THR A 24 25.82 -5.64 5.15
C THR A 24 26.10 -5.21 6.58
N GLU A 25 25.78 -3.96 6.94
CA GLU A 25 26.00 -3.44 8.29
C GLU A 25 25.25 -4.26 9.34
N LEU A 26 23.99 -4.61 9.07
CA LEU A 26 23.16 -5.33 10.03
C LEU A 26 23.58 -6.78 10.28
N VAL A 27 24.33 -7.42 9.38
CA VAL A 27 24.85 -8.79 9.58
C VAL A 27 26.31 -8.82 10.01
N THR A 28 27.09 -7.79 9.66
CA THR A 28 28.52 -7.69 10.05
C THR A 28 28.72 -6.97 11.37
N GLY A 29 27.82 -6.06 11.73
CA GLY A 29 28.00 -5.14 12.86
C GLY A 29 28.97 -4.00 12.59
N LEU A 30 29.35 -3.78 11.32
CA LEU A 30 30.26 -2.71 10.91
C LEU A 30 29.46 -1.52 10.34
N ASP A 31 29.82 -0.30 10.74
CA ASP A 31 29.38 0.92 10.07
C ASP A 31 30.33 1.23 8.91
N LEU A 32 29.84 1.10 7.68
CA LEU A 32 30.68 1.25 6.49
C LEU A 32 31.07 2.71 6.25
N VAL A 33 30.21 3.66 6.62
CA VAL A 33 30.49 5.09 6.51
C VAL A 33 31.59 5.48 7.50
N GLU A 34 31.55 4.95 8.72
CA GLU A 34 32.63 5.10 9.71
C GLU A 34 33.96 4.62 9.15
N GLN A 35 34.01 3.39 8.60
CA GLN A 35 35.24 2.83 8.04
C GLN A 35 35.76 3.65 6.86
N MET A 36 34.87 4.13 5.99
CA MET A 36 35.24 5.02 4.86
C MET A 36 35.91 6.30 5.36
N ILE A 37 35.37 6.95 6.39
CA ILE A 37 35.95 8.18 6.96
C ILE A 37 37.30 7.88 7.62
N LYS A 38 37.41 6.81 8.41
CA LYS A 38 38.66 6.38 9.07
C LYS A 38 39.78 6.17 8.04
N ILE A 39 39.50 5.40 6.98
CA ILE A 39 40.47 5.11 5.91
C ILE A 39 40.84 6.38 5.14
N ALA A 40 39.86 7.23 4.80
CA ALA A 40 40.12 8.50 4.13
C ALA A 40 41.02 9.44 4.96
N ALA A 41 40.96 9.33 6.29
CA ALA A 41 41.84 10.03 7.22
C ALA A 41 43.22 9.34 7.42
N GLY A 42 43.54 8.31 6.63
CA GLY A 42 44.81 7.58 6.70
C GLY A 42 44.91 6.52 7.80
N GLN A 43 43.80 6.20 8.48
CA GLN A 43 43.77 5.11 9.46
C GLN A 43 43.73 3.74 8.77
N LYS A 44 44.21 2.71 9.47
CA LYS A 44 44.12 1.31 9.02
C LYS A 44 42.83 0.68 9.53
N LEU A 45 42.40 -0.41 8.89
CA LEU A 45 41.34 -1.26 9.42
C LEU A 45 41.74 -1.84 10.79
N GLU A 46 40.86 -1.73 11.78
CA GLU A 46 41.06 -2.23 13.15
C GLU A 46 40.74 -3.73 13.29
N PHE A 47 40.33 -4.37 12.20
CA PHE A 47 39.95 -5.77 12.14
C PHE A 47 40.59 -6.46 10.93
N SER A 48 40.74 -7.77 11.04
CA SER A 48 41.22 -8.65 9.99
C SER A 48 40.06 -9.41 9.33
N GLN A 49 40.36 -10.13 8.24
CA GLN A 49 39.35 -10.96 7.57
C GLN A 49 38.72 -12.02 8.49
N SER A 50 39.46 -12.54 9.47
CA SER A 50 38.95 -13.54 10.41
C SER A 50 37.98 -12.99 11.45
N ASP A 51 38.03 -11.68 11.71
CA ASP A 51 37.19 -11.00 12.70
C ASP A 51 35.80 -10.68 12.13
N ILE A 52 35.67 -10.58 10.80
CA ILE A 52 34.39 -10.34 10.12
C ILE A 52 33.52 -11.60 10.24
N LYS A 53 32.49 -11.53 11.08
CA LYS A 53 31.46 -12.56 11.23
C LYS A 53 30.14 -12.08 10.63
N LEU A 54 29.43 -12.98 9.96
CA LEU A 54 28.08 -12.74 9.45
C LEU A 54 27.09 -13.38 10.43
N ASN A 55 26.33 -12.56 11.14
CA ASN A 55 25.35 -13.00 12.12
C ASN A 55 23.93 -12.70 11.65
N GLY A 56 23.10 -13.74 11.57
CA GLY A 56 21.70 -13.60 11.18
C GLY A 56 21.51 -13.24 9.70
N TRP A 57 20.39 -12.59 9.41
CA TRP A 57 19.95 -12.18 8.09
C TRP A 57 19.42 -10.75 8.13
N ALA A 58 19.61 -10.02 7.02
CA ALA A 58 19.01 -8.72 6.82
C ALA A 58 18.39 -8.63 5.41
N MET A 59 17.42 -7.72 5.27
CA MET A 59 16.82 -7.38 3.97
C MET A 59 16.46 -5.91 3.96
N GLU A 60 16.48 -5.34 2.76
CA GLU A 60 16.15 -3.95 2.49
C GLU A 60 15.07 -3.88 1.43
N SER A 61 14.08 -3.02 1.66
CA SER A 61 13.09 -2.60 0.69
C SER A 61 13.25 -1.10 0.43
N ARG A 62 13.28 -0.70 -0.84
CA ARG A 62 13.33 0.71 -1.23
C ARG A 62 11.91 1.22 -1.41
N ILE A 63 11.54 2.18 -0.57
CA ILE A 63 10.25 2.84 -0.65
C ILE A 63 10.36 3.93 -1.70
N TYR A 64 9.70 3.75 -2.83
CA TYR A 64 9.69 4.67 -3.96
C TYR A 64 8.35 5.39 -4.06
N ALA A 65 8.41 6.68 -4.40
CA ALA A 65 7.28 7.47 -4.85
C ALA A 65 6.94 7.09 -6.30
N GLU A 66 6.45 5.88 -6.51
CA GLU A 66 6.04 5.31 -7.78
C GLU A 66 4.67 4.65 -7.62
N ASP A 67 3.89 4.56 -8.70
CA ASP A 67 2.60 3.87 -8.70
C ASP A 67 2.70 2.49 -9.38
N PRO A 68 2.80 1.38 -8.62
CA PRO A 68 2.88 0.04 -9.20
C PRO A 68 1.66 -0.36 -10.03
N THR A 69 0.49 0.23 -9.75
CA THR A 69 -0.76 -0.08 -10.46
C THR A 69 -0.79 0.51 -11.86
N ARG A 70 0.05 1.53 -12.09
CA ARG A 70 0.20 2.24 -13.36
C ARG A 70 1.56 2.00 -13.99
N GLY A 71 2.16 0.83 -13.78
CA GLY A 71 3.45 0.47 -14.37
C GLY A 71 4.63 1.21 -13.76
N PHE A 72 4.58 1.48 -12.45
CA PHE A 72 5.65 2.13 -11.68
C PHE A 72 5.97 3.56 -12.13
N LEU A 73 4.96 4.29 -12.62
CA LEU A 73 5.13 5.70 -12.97
C LEU A 73 5.56 6.51 -11.73
N PRO A 74 6.59 7.37 -11.84
CA PRO A 74 6.98 8.26 -10.75
C PRO A 74 5.82 9.16 -10.32
N SER A 75 5.68 9.32 -9.01
CA SER A 75 4.69 10.16 -8.36
C SER A 75 5.38 11.36 -7.72
N ILE A 76 4.96 12.56 -8.12
CA ILE A 76 5.38 13.82 -7.51
C ILE A 76 4.25 14.39 -6.66
N GLY A 77 4.60 15.17 -5.64
CA GLY A 77 3.62 15.83 -4.79
C GLY A 77 4.03 15.85 -3.33
N ARG A 78 3.11 16.35 -2.50
CA ARG A 78 3.34 16.54 -1.07
C ARG A 78 3.08 15.26 -0.29
N LEU A 79 3.96 14.91 0.64
CA LEU A 79 3.73 13.88 1.65
C LEU A 79 2.72 14.39 2.68
N VAL A 80 1.43 14.24 2.40
CA VAL A 80 0.33 14.68 3.28
C VAL A 80 0.35 13.92 4.61
N ARG A 81 0.67 12.63 4.56
CA ARG A 81 0.95 11.84 5.76
C ARG A 81 2.20 11.01 5.53
N TYR A 82 3.06 10.97 6.54
CA TYR A 82 4.25 10.13 6.55
C TYR A 82 4.49 9.63 7.97
N ARG A 83 4.25 8.35 8.19
CA ARG A 83 4.47 7.68 9.47
C ARG A 83 5.25 6.40 9.22
N GLU A 84 6.48 6.40 9.73
CA GLU A 84 7.35 5.25 9.73
C GLU A 84 6.80 4.13 10.65
N PRO A 85 7.12 2.86 10.36
CA PRO A 85 6.82 1.76 11.26
C PRO A 85 7.55 1.91 12.59
N ILE A 86 7.16 1.15 13.60
CA ILE A 86 7.85 1.20 14.90
C ILE A 86 9.30 0.74 14.72
N THR A 87 10.23 1.70 14.79
CA THR A 87 11.67 1.44 14.70
C THR A 87 12.18 0.94 16.03
N SER A 88 12.94 -0.16 16.02
CA SER A 88 13.57 -0.71 17.22
C SER A 88 14.96 -1.24 16.87
N VAL A 89 15.83 -0.38 16.33
CA VAL A 89 17.24 -0.74 16.20
C VAL A 89 17.92 -0.45 17.53
N PHE A 90 18.66 -1.43 18.05
CA PHE A 90 19.34 -1.40 19.36
C PHE A 90 18.46 -1.52 20.61
N GLY A 91 17.25 -2.09 20.51
CA GLY A 91 16.40 -2.34 21.68
C GLY A 91 14.98 -2.80 21.34
N THR A 92 14.81 -4.12 21.27
CA THR A 92 13.59 -4.93 21.45
C THR A 92 12.27 -4.44 20.82
N THR A 93 11.93 -4.98 19.65
CA THR A 93 10.77 -5.90 19.46
C THR A 93 10.58 -6.28 17.98
N LYS A 94 10.92 -5.41 17.01
CA LYS A 94 10.70 -5.67 15.57
C LYS A 94 11.95 -5.59 14.67
N ASN A 95 13.10 -5.16 15.20
CA ASN A 95 14.37 -5.08 14.46
C ASN A 95 14.25 -4.36 13.10
N VAL A 96 13.64 -3.18 13.12
CA VAL A 96 13.41 -2.34 11.93
C VAL A 96 14.27 -1.09 12.00
N ARG A 97 15.03 -0.82 10.92
CA ARG A 97 15.79 0.41 10.62
C ARG A 97 15.13 1.11 9.44
N VAL A 98 15.00 2.43 9.52
CA VAL A 98 14.56 3.26 8.39
C VAL A 98 15.64 4.29 8.12
N ASP A 99 16.16 4.31 6.91
CA ASP A 99 17.02 5.39 6.41
C ASP A 99 16.14 6.27 5.50
N GLY A 100 15.52 7.30 6.07
CA GLY A 100 14.67 8.26 5.37
C GLY A 100 15.40 9.57 5.05
N GLY A 101 15.02 10.22 3.95
CA GLY A 101 15.51 11.55 3.55
C GLY A 101 14.43 12.63 3.53
N VAL A 102 13.23 12.33 4.04
CA VAL A 102 12.02 13.14 3.93
C VAL A 102 11.21 13.09 5.24
N ASN A 103 10.30 14.04 5.41
CA ASN A 103 9.37 14.14 6.54
C ASN A 103 7.93 14.35 6.07
N GLU A 104 6.97 14.17 6.99
CA GLU A 104 5.58 14.58 6.72
C GLU A 104 5.54 16.08 6.39
N GLY A 105 4.90 16.41 5.26
CA GLY A 105 4.77 17.75 4.76
C GLY A 105 5.81 18.16 3.72
N ASP A 106 6.84 17.35 3.44
CA ASP A 106 7.82 17.59 2.38
C ASP A 106 7.23 17.31 0.98
N ASP A 107 7.84 17.89 -0.06
CA ASP A 107 7.45 17.71 -1.45
C ASP A 107 8.44 16.79 -2.19
N ILE A 108 7.92 15.68 -2.74
CA ILE A 108 8.62 14.86 -3.72
C ILE A 108 8.58 15.59 -5.06
N ASN A 109 9.74 16.03 -5.52
CA ASN A 109 9.87 16.84 -6.73
C ASN A 109 10.59 16.08 -7.85
N ARG A 110 10.39 16.55 -9.08
CA ARG A 110 10.93 15.92 -10.30
C ARG A 110 12.46 16.00 -10.46
N TYR A 111 13.17 16.78 -9.63
CA TYR A 111 14.58 17.05 -9.84
C TYR A 111 15.50 15.99 -9.24
N TYR A 112 14.95 15.08 -8.43
CA TYR A 112 15.71 14.05 -7.73
C TYR A 112 15.12 12.66 -7.96
N ASP A 113 15.83 11.66 -7.47
CA ASP A 113 15.39 10.26 -7.43
C ASP A 113 14.10 10.12 -6.61
N PRO A 114 13.14 9.27 -7.03
CA PRO A 114 11.86 9.11 -6.35
C PRO A 114 11.94 8.33 -5.02
N MET A 115 13.13 7.92 -4.55
CA MET A 115 13.27 7.17 -3.30
C MET A 115 12.91 8.03 -2.09
N ILE A 116 11.91 7.58 -1.33
CA ILE A 116 11.43 8.18 -0.09
C ILE A 116 12.32 7.73 1.07
N ALA A 117 12.54 6.41 1.19
CA ALA A 117 13.28 5.81 2.29
C ALA A 117 13.79 4.41 1.93
N LYS A 118 14.77 3.93 2.68
CA LYS A 118 15.11 2.51 2.74
C LYS A 118 14.54 1.94 4.03
N LEU A 119 13.75 0.89 3.92
CA LEU A 119 13.23 0.12 5.03
C LEU A 119 14.07 -1.14 5.17
N ILE A 120 14.72 -1.34 6.30
CA ILE A 120 15.65 -2.45 6.51
C ILE A 120 15.24 -3.23 7.76
N THR A 121 15.23 -4.56 7.66
CA THR A 121 14.95 -5.44 8.80
C THR A 121 16.03 -6.49 8.95
N ASN A 122 16.19 -7.01 10.18
CA ASN A 122 17.06 -8.14 10.44
C ASN A 122 16.40 -9.20 11.35
N GLY A 123 16.98 -10.39 11.38
CA GLY A 123 16.53 -11.50 12.22
C GLY A 123 17.61 -12.57 12.34
N LYS A 124 17.44 -13.53 13.26
CA LYS A 124 18.38 -14.66 13.40
C LYS A 124 18.31 -15.59 12.20
N THR A 125 17.12 -15.68 11.58
CA THR A 125 16.87 -16.44 10.35
C THR A 125 16.30 -15.55 9.26
N ARG A 126 16.40 -16.00 8.00
CA ARG A 126 15.78 -15.30 6.86
C ARG A 126 14.28 -15.11 7.07
N GLY A 127 13.59 -16.15 7.56
CA GLY A 127 12.15 -16.11 7.83
C GLY A 127 11.77 -15.08 8.90
N GLU A 128 12.57 -14.92 9.95
CA GLU A 128 12.38 -13.85 10.95
C GLU A 128 12.54 -12.46 10.33
N ALA A 129 13.58 -12.24 9.51
CA ALA A 129 13.77 -10.96 8.83
C ALA A 129 12.59 -10.64 7.88
N ILE A 130 12.04 -11.65 7.18
CA ILE A 130 10.87 -11.49 6.30
C ILE A 130 9.66 -11.11 7.14
N ARG A 131 9.42 -11.78 8.26
CA ARG A 131 8.30 -11.49 9.16
C ARG A 131 8.37 -10.04 9.67
N HIS A 132 9.55 -9.60 10.09
CA HIS A 132 9.77 -8.21 10.49
C HIS A 132 9.51 -7.22 9.35
N MET A 133 9.94 -7.55 8.13
CA MET A 133 9.70 -6.70 6.95
C MET A 133 8.21 -6.58 6.64
N ARG A 134 7.47 -7.70 6.69
CA ARG A 134 6.01 -7.73 6.49
C ARG A 134 5.30 -6.81 7.49
N TRP A 135 5.58 -6.97 8.79
CA TRP A 135 5.03 -6.10 9.83
C TRP A 135 5.39 -4.63 9.63
N ALA A 136 6.64 -4.35 9.25
CA ALA A 136 7.09 -2.99 9.03
C ALA A 136 6.41 -2.33 7.82
N LEU A 137 6.18 -3.08 6.73
CA LEU A 137 5.46 -2.60 5.56
C LEU A 137 3.97 -2.34 5.87
N ASP A 138 3.33 -3.21 6.66
CA ASP A 138 1.93 -3.04 7.07
C ASP A 138 1.74 -1.83 8.01
N GLU A 139 2.76 -1.45 8.79
CA GLU A 139 2.76 -0.26 9.64
C GLU A 139 3.22 1.02 8.94
N TYR A 140 3.86 0.93 7.78
CA TYR A 140 4.37 2.12 7.09
C TYR A 140 3.22 2.85 6.37
N TYR A 141 2.90 4.06 6.80
CA TYR A 141 1.78 4.82 6.29
C TYR A 141 2.23 6.09 5.56
N ILE A 142 2.01 6.13 4.24
CA ILE A 142 2.36 7.26 3.36
C ILE A 142 1.12 7.67 2.54
N ARG A 143 0.77 8.96 2.54
CA ARG A 143 -0.33 9.54 1.73
C ARG A 143 0.09 10.85 1.07
N GLY A 144 -0.60 11.18 -0.02
CA GLY A 144 -0.36 12.39 -0.82
C GLY A 144 0.43 12.13 -2.10
N VAL A 145 1.27 11.09 -2.11
CA VAL A 145 1.94 10.57 -3.31
C VAL A 145 1.64 9.07 -3.44
N ALA A 146 1.53 8.57 -4.68
CA ALA A 146 1.52 7.14 -4.93
C ALA A 146 2.89 6.55 -4.56
N ASN A 147 2.89 5.32 -4.07
CA ASN A 147 4.09 4.66 -3.59
C ASN A 147 4.02 3.13 -3.76
N ASN A 148 5.17 2.48 -3.65
CA ASN A 148 5.31 1.05 -3.89
C ASN A 148 5.12 0.15 -2.64
N LEU A 149 4.63 0.67 -1.51
CA LEU A 149 4.50 -0.11 -0.26
C LEU A 149 3.65 -1.38 -0.42
N GLY A 150 2.50 -1.27 -1.08
CA GLY A 150 1.62 -2.42 -1.33
C GLY A 150 2.29 -3.50 -2.18
N PHE A 151 3.05 -3.09 -3.20
CA PHE A 151 3.81 -4.01 -4.04
C PHE A 151 4.92 -4.73 -3.26
N LEU A 152 5.68 -4.00 -2.45
CA LEU A 152 6.72 -4.60 -1.59
C LEU A 152 6.12 -5.60 -0.60
N ALA A 153 4.97 -5.27 0.00
CA ALA A 153 4.27 -6.18 0.90
C ALA A 153 3.81 -7.46 0.18
N ALA A 154 3.34 -7.35 -1.06
CA ALA A 154 2.99 -8.50 -1.89
C ALA A 154 4.23 -9.37 -2.23
N VAL A 155 5.35 -8.75 -2.62
CA VAL A 155 6.61 -9.46 -2.88
C VAL A 155 7.09 -10.24 -1.66
N THR A 156 7.08 -9.62 -0.48
CA THR A 156 7.53 -10.29 0.76
C THR A 156 6.61 -11.42 1.21
N SER A 157 5.34 -11.37 0.82
CA SER A 157 4.34 -12.41 1.10
C SER A 157 4.35 -13.53 0.04
N ASN A 158 4.89 -13.30 -1.16
CA ASN A 158 4.96 -14.30 -2.23
C ASN A 158 5.76 -15.55 -1.81
N SER A 159 5.20 -16.74 -2.10
CA SER A 159 5.75 -18.03 -1.67
C SER A 159 7.13 -18.33 -2.27
N ARG A 160 7.39 -17.98 -3.54
CA ARG A 160 8.72 -18.14 -4.17
C ARG A 160 9.76 -17.23 -3.53
N PHE A 161 9.37 -15.99 -3.18
CA PHE A 161 10.25 -15.09 -2.43
C PHE A 161 10.59 -15.64 -1.04
N GLN A 162 9.60 -16.15 -0.30
CA GLN A 162 9.82 -16.79 1.00
C GLN A 162 10.71 -18.04 0.90
N ALA A 163 10.53 -18.85 -0.16
CA ALA A 163 11.36 -20.02 -0.43
C ALA A 163 12.79 -19.68 -0.92
N GLY A 164 13.02 -18.46 -1.41
CA GLY A 164 14.29 -18.05 -2.02
C GLY A 164 14.51 -18.58 -3.44
N SER A 165 13.45 -19.07 -4.09
CA SER A 165 13.49 -19.57 -5.48
C SER A 165 13.37 -18.41 -6.47
N LEU A 166 14.45 -17.62 -6.53
CA LEU A 166 14.50 -16.33 -7.22
C LEU A 166 15.41 -16.39 -8.46
N SER A 167 14.97 -15.71 -9.52
CA SER A 167 15.78 -15.36 -10.69
C SER A 167 15.78 -13.83 -10.86
N THR A 168 16.62 -13.31 -11.75
CA THR A 168 16.57 -11.88 -12.11
C THR A 168 15.27 -11.50 -12.86
N ASN A 169 14.51 -12.48 -13.34
CA ASN A 169 13.22 -12.30 -13.99
C ASN A 169 12.02 -12.48 -13.05
N PHE A 170 12.25 -12.78 -11.76
CA PHE A 170 11.21 -13.09 -10.77
C PHE A 170 10.04 -12.08 -10.78
N ILE A 171 10.33 -10.79 -10.82
CA ILE A 171 9.27 -9.75 -10.80
C ILE A 171 8.39 -9.84 -12.04
N VAL A 172 8.98 -10.02 -13.23
CA VAL A 172 8.24 -10.14 -14.49
C VAL A 172 7.40 -11.42 -14.52
N GLU A 173 7.97 -12.53 -14.01
CA GLU A 173 7.28 -13.83 -13.95
C GLU A 173 6.07 -13.81 -13.02
N GLU A 174 6.18 -13.17 -11.84
CA GLU A 174 5.14 -13.22 -10.80
C GLU A 174 4.14 -12.07 -10.87
N PHE A 175 4.59 -10.87 -11.25
CA PHE A 175 3.77 -9.64 -11.18
C PHE A 175 3.53 -9.01 -12.56
N GLY A 176 4.14 -9.53 -13.62
CA GLY A 176 4.01 -8.97 -14.97
C GLY A 176 4.48 -7.52 -15.03
N ASN A 177 3.77 -6.71 -15.83
CA ASN A 177 4.11 -5.30 -16.05
C ASN A 177 3.39 -4.33 -15.09
N ARG A 178 2.33 -4.78 -14.39
CA ARG A 178 1.49 -3.93 -13.54
C ARG A 178 1.03 -4.70 -12.31
N PHE A 179 1.15 -4.09 -11.14
CA PHE A 179 0.68 -4.67 -9.89
C PHE A 179 -0.82 -4.42 -9.70
N ILE A 180 -1.58 -5.46 -9.36
CA ILE A 180 -3.03 -5.35 -9.11
C ILE A 180 -3.29 -5.71 -7.64
N PRO A 181 -3.37 -4.71 -6.73
CA PRO A 181 -3.49 -4.95 -5.29
C PRO A 181 -4.64 -5.87 -4.91
N GLU A 182 -5.80 -5.73 -5.56
CA GLU A 182 -7.04 -6.47 -5.29
C GLU A 182 -6.93 -7.97 -5.61
N LYS A 183 -5.98 -8.35 -6.47
CA LYS A 183 -5.73 -9.75 -6.85
C LYS A 183 -4.61 -10.40 -6.04
N THR A 184 -4.03 -9.68 -5.09
CA THR A 184 -2.97 -10.23 -4.23
C THR A 184 -3.56 -11.33 -3.35
N GLU A 185 -2.99 -12.54 -3.42
CA GLU A 185 -3.38 -13.63 -2.55
C GLU A 185 -3.09 -13.28 -1.08
N HIS A 186 -4.06 -13.55 -0.22
CA HIS A 186 -3.97 -13.27 1.20
C HIS A 186 -4.05 -14.58 1.99
N GLU A 187 -3.12 -14.78 2.93
CA GLU A 187 -2.97 -16.04 3.67
C GLU A 187 -4.19 -16.38 4.56
N ASP A 188 -4.83 -15.37 5.15
CA ASP A 188 -6.02 -15.55 6.01
C ASP A 188 -7.02 -14.38 5.89
N ILE A 189 -8.05 -14.52 5.04
CA ILE A 189 -9.08 -13.47 4.86
C ILE A 189 -9.89 -13.26 6.15
N GLU A 190 -10.05 -14.29 7.00
CA GLU A 190 -10.78 -14.14 8.27
C GLU A 190 -10.07 -13.15 9.20
N LEU A 191 -8.75 -13.02 9.11
CA LEU A 191 -7.96 -12.00 9.82
C LEU A 191 -8.50 -10.58 9.54
N ILE A 192 -8.71 -10.25 8.26
CA ILE A 192 -9.24 -8.95 7.82
C ILE A 192 -10.67 -8.78 8.34
N VAL A 193 -11.50 -9.81 8.17
CA VAL A 193 -12.91 -9.80 8.60
C VAL A 193 -13.02 -9.51 10.11
N VAL A 194 -12.19 -10.17 10.92
CA VAL A 194 -12.20 -10.03 12.38
C VAL A 194 -11.71 -8.64 12.79
N VAL A 195 -10.59 -8.16 12.21
CA VAL A 195 -10.05 -6.83 12.53
C VAL A 195 -11.05 -5.73 12.16
N VAL A 196 -11.63 -5.79 10.96
CA VAL A 196 -12.62 -4.79 10.52
C VAL A 196 -13.91 -4.87 11.35
N GLY A 197 -14.31 -6.06 11.78
CA GLY A 197 -15.40 -6.26 12.75
C GLY A 197 -15.14 -5.59 14.10
N ALA A 198 -13.94 -5.75 14.65
CA ALA A 198 -13.51 -5.09 15.89
C ALA A 198 -13.49 -3.56 15.73
N VAL A 199 -12.88 -3.06 14.64
CA VAL A 199 -12.85 -1.63 14.30
C VAL A 199 -14.24 -1.03 14.21
N ASN A 200 -15.18 -1.70 13.52
CA ASN A 200 -16.55 -1.24 13.43
C ASN A 200 -17.24 -1.22 14.80
N SER A 201 -17.00 -2.22 15.66
CA SER A 201 -17.54 -2.24 17.02
C SER A 201 -17.01 -1.08 17.87
N ILE A 202 -15.69 -0.79 17.81
CA ILE A 202 -15.08 0.37 18.49
C ILE A 202 -15.70 1.68 18.00
N VAL A 203 -15.88 1.83 16.69
CA VAL A 203 -16.52 3.01 16.10
C VAL A 203 -17.98 3.14 16.56
N ALA A 204 -18.72 2.04 16.62
CA ALA A 204 -20.10 2.02 17.07
C ALA A 204 -20.24 2.36 18.57
N GLU A 205 -19.36 1.82 19.42
CA GLU A 205 -19.28 2.15 20.85
C GLU A 205 -18.96 3.64 21.06
N LYS A 206 -17.96 4.18 20.37
CA LYS A 206 -17.67 5.62 20.47
C LYS A 206 -18.85 6.48 20.02
N LYS A 207 -19.55 6.09 18.95
CA LYS A 207 -20.75 6.79 18.47
C LYS A 207 -21.89 6.76 19.47
N SER A 208 -22.05 5.69 20.25
CA SER A 208 -23.12 5.62 21.27
C SER A 208 -22.89 6.54 22.46
N HIS A 209 -21.64 6.90 22.74
CA HIS A 209 -21.27 7.81 23.83
C HIS A 209 -21.14 9.28 23.39
N LEU A 210 -21.44 9.60 22.13
CA LEU A 210 -21.42 10.99 21.66
C LEU A 210 -22.56 11.77 22.32
N LEU A 211 -22.19 12.87 22.99
CA LEU A 211 -23.13 13.89 23.42
C LEU A 211 -23.69 14.57 22.17
N LEU A 212 -24.99 14.43 21.95
CA LEU A 212 -25.67 15.11 20.87
C LEU A 212 -26.27 16.41 21.43
N ARG A 213 -26.24 17.46 20.62
CA ARG A 213 -26.99 18.69 20.89
C ARG A 213 -28.19 18.73 19.97
N THR A 214 -29.34 19.03 20.54
CA THR A 214 -30.54 19.37 19.80
C THR A 214 -30.47 20.82 19.32
N MET A 215 -31.40 21.23 18.45
CA MET A 215 -31.44 22.61 17.93
C MET A 215 -31.74 23.66 19.01
N ASP A 216 -32.32 23.26 20.14
CA ASP A 216 -32.56 24.09 21.33
C ASP A 216 -31.39 24.07 22.34
N ASP A 217 -30.21 23.59 21.92
CA ASP A 217 -28.97 23.52 22.73
C ASP A 217 -29.07 22.60 23.96
N THR A 218 -30.12 21.78 24.04
CA THR A 218 -30.23 20.75 25.08
C THR A 218 -29.32 19.57 24.75
N SER A 219 -28.57 19.13 25.76
CA SER A 219 -27.72 17.96 25.64
C SER A 219 -28.59 16.70 25.71
N CYS A 220 -28.57 15.89 24.67
CA CYS A 220 -29.19 14.58 24.68
C CYS A 220 -28.13 13.49 24.58
N TYR A 221 -28.34 12.42 25.34
CA TYR A 221 -27.48 11.26 25.39
C TYR A 221 -28.34 10.02 25.15
N ARG A 222 -27.74 9.00 24.55
CA ARG A 222 -28.43 7.72 24.33
C ARG A 222 -28.28 6.86 25.57
N ASP A 223 -29.24 6.97 26.48
CA ASP A 223 -29.32 6.10 27.65
C ASP A 223 -29.49 4.63 27.23
N ASN A 224 -28.68 3.74 27.84
CA ASN A 224 -28.75 2.29 27.66
C ASN A 224 -28.62 1.79 26.20
N TYR A 225 -27.99 2.55 25.30
CA TYR A 225 -27.73 2.05 23.95
C TYR A 225 -26.72 0.90 23.99
N GLN A 226 -27.16 -0.29 23.63
CA GLN A 226 -26.29 -1.45 23.46
C GLN A 226 -25.86 -1.54 22.00
N VAL A 227 -24.54 -1.57 21.80
CA VAL A 227 -23.97 -1.83 20.47
C VAL A 227 -24.37 -3.23 20.04
N ARG A 228 -24.79 -3.35 18.78
CA ARG A 228 -25.20 -4.63 18.20
C ARG A 228 -24.00 -5.59 18.18
N GLU A 229 -24.24 -6.83 18.59
CA GLU A 229 -23.22 -7.89 18.52
C GLU A 229 -23.10 -8.53 17.13
N LYS A 230 -24.21 -8.66 16.39
CA LYS A 230 -24.25 -9.33 15.09
C LYS A 230 -24.02 -8.37 13.94
N TRP A 231 -23.04 -8.66 13.10
CA TRP A 231 -22.73 -7.91 11.89
C TRP A 231 -22.51 -8.86 10.71
N VAL A 232 -22.57 -8.32 9.50
CA VAL A 232 -22.17 -9.00 8.28
C VAL A 232 -21.03 -8.18 7.68
N VAL A 233 -19.87 -8.81 7.54
CA VAL A 233 -18.72 -8.23 6.85
C VAL A 233 -18.77 -8.69 5.40
N ILE A 234 -18.76 -7.74 4.47
CA ILE A 234 -18.73 -8.02 3.02
C ILE A 234 -17.32 -7.75 2.54
N PHE A 235 -16.69 -8.77 1.98
CA PHE A 235 -15.36 -8.74 1.39
C PHE A 235 -15.48 -9.24 -0.05
N GLY A 236 -15.26 -8.36 -1.03
CA GLY A 236 -15.58 -8.68 -2.42
C GLY A 236 -17.06 -9.07 -2.58
N GLU A 237 -17.32 -10.25 -3.14
CA GLU A 237 -18.67 -10.82 -3.28
C GLU A 237 -19.07 -11.71 -2.08
N GLU A 238 -18.12 -12.02 -1.19
CA GLU A 238 -18.34 -12.92 -0.08
C GLU A 238 -18.88 -12.19 1.16
N LYS A 239 -19.74 -12.88 1.90
CA LYS A 239 -20.38 -12.37 3.12
C LYS A 239 -19.99 -13.22 4.31
N TYR A 240 -19.53 -12.56 5.37
CA TYR A 240 -19.08 -13.17 6.61
C TYR A 240 -19.96 -12.69 7.77
N PRO A 241 -20.95 -13.49 8.19
CA PRO A 241 -21.69 -13.22 9.41
C PRO A 241 -20.76 -13.35 10.62
N ILE A 242 -20.64 -12.29 11.40
CA ILE A 242 -19.81 -12.25 12.59
C ILE A 242 -20.63 -11.90 13.84
N ARG A 243 -20.18 -12.40 14.98
CA ARG A 243 -20.65 -11.97 16.30
C ARG A 243 -19.50 -11.37 17.07
N VAL A 244 -19.62 -10.12 17.48
CA VAL A 244 -18.63 -9.35 18.23
C VAL A 244 -19.15 -9.12 19.64
N ILE A 245 -18.44 -9.62 20.64
CA ILE A 245 -18.77 -9.47 22.05
C ILE A 245 -17.61 -8.72 22.72
N ARG A 246 -17.93 -7.68 23.50
CA ARG A 246 -16.92 -6.95 24.26
C ARG A 246 -16.35 -7.84 25.37
N SER A 247 -15.03 -7.98 25.43
CA SER A 247 -14.31 -8.63 26.53
C SER A 247 -13.51 -7.58 27.31
N ASN A 248 -12.89 -7.97 28.43
CA ASN A 248 -12.21 -7.03 29.34
C ASN A 248 -11.13 -6.18 28.65
N ASN A 249 -10.34 -6.78 27.76
CA ASN A 249 -9.21 -6.13 27.08
C ASN A 249 -9.39 -5.98 25.56
N GLY A 250 -10.62 -6.17 25.05
CA GLY A 250 -10.90 -6.05 23.62
C GLY A 250 -12.20 -6.74 23.23
N PHE A 251 -12.14 -7.69 22.30
CA PHE A 251 -13.33 -8.33 21.72
C PHE A 251 -13.15 -9.83 21.50
N ASP A 252 -14.19 -10.59 21.80
CA ASP A 252 -14.34 -11.97 21.34
C ASP A 252 -15.19 -11.96 20.07
N ILE A 253 -14.60 -12.35 18.94
CA ILE A 253 -15.23 -12.32 17.62
C ILE A 253 -15.38 -13.74 17.09
N SER A 254 -16.61 -14.14 16.80
CA SER A 254 -16.91 -15.43 16.17
C SER A 254 -17.21 -15.25 14.68
N VAL A 255 -16.53 -16.01 13.84
CA VAL A 255 -16.76 -16.12 12.39
C VAL A 255 -17.09 -17.58 12.08
N GLY A 256 -18.36 -17.86 11.75
CA GLY A 256 -18.82 -19.25 11.59
C GLY A 256 -18.59 -20.10 12.85
N LYS A 257 -17.69 -21.09 12.76
CA LYS A 257 -17.31 -21.98 13.88
C LYS A 257 -16.02 -21.57 14.59
N ARG A 258 -15.27 -20.60 14.05
CA ARG A 258 -14.01 -20.13 14.61
C ARG A 258 -14.29 -18.94 15.54
N SER A 259 -13.49 -18.84 16.61
CA SER A 259 -13.54 -17.72 17.55
C SER A 259 -12.15 -17.12 17.67
N PHE A 260 -12.12 -15.81 17.78
CA PHE A 260 -10.91 -15.01 17.83
C PHE A 260 -10.96 -14.06 19.02
N VAL A 261 -9.84 -13.93 19.71
CA VAL A 261 -9.67 -12.91 20.76
C VAL A 261 -8.86 -11.77 20.16
N VAL A 262 -9.46 -10.58 20.12
CA VAL A 262 -8.86 -9.34 19.62
C VAL A 262 -8.51 -8.45 20.79
N GLU A 263 -7.24 -8.09 20.94
CA GLU A 263 -6.76 -7.10 21.90
C GLU A 263 -6.18 -5.90 21.15
N THR A 264 -6.66 -4.69 21.41
CA THR A 264 -6.19 -3.50 20.69
C THR A 264 -6.46 -2.22 21.48
N ASP A 265 -5.57 -1.24 21.33
CA ASP A 265 -5.73 0.14 21.78
C ASP A 265 -6.16 1.08 20.63
N TRP A 266 -6.52 0.52 19.47
CA TRP A 266 -6.90 1.29 18.30
C TRP A 266 -8.09 2.21 18.58
N THR A 267 -8.03 3.42 18.01
CA THR A 267 -9.10 4.40 18.13
C THR A 267 -9.45 5.02 16.77
N PRO A 268 -10.72 5.41 16.55
CA PRO A 268 -11.14 6.04 15.30
C PRO A 268 -10.30 7.29 14.99
N GLY A 269 -9.83 7.37 13.75
CA GLY A 269 -8.90 8.40 13.28
C GLY A 269 -7.45 7.94 13.16
N ASN A 270 -7.05 6.87 13.85
CA ASN A 270 -5.75 6.23 13.62
C ASN A 270 -5.83 5.36 12.35
N PRO A 271 -5.04 5.62 11.30
CA PRO A 271 -5.12 4.87 10.05
C PRO A 271 -4.47 3.48 10.12
N ILE A 272 -3.76 3.17 11.21
CA ILE A 272 -3.13 1.86 11.41
C ILE A 272 -3.80 1.19 12.61
N PHE A 273 -4.46 0.06 12.35
CA PHE A 273 -4.83 -0.89 13.37
C PHE A 273 -3.56 -1.62 13.85
N SER A 274 -3.35 -1.66 15.16
CA SER A 274 -2.33 -2.45 15.81
C SER A 274 -2.97 -3.20 16.97
N GLY A 275 -2.67 -4.48 17.10
CA GLY A 275 -3.25 -5.30 18.15
C GLY A 275 -2.71 -6.72 18.16
N ARG A 276 -3.36 -7.56 18.96
CA ARG A 276 -3.12 -9.00 18.99
C ARG A 276 -4.38 -9.74 18.58
N LEU A 277 -4.20 -10.73 17.72
CA LEU A 277 -5.24 -11.70 17.39
C LEU A 277 -4.80 -13.07 17.87
N ASN A 278 -5.54 -13.65 18.83
CA ASN A 278 -5.17 -14.90 19.49
C ASN A 278 -3.74 -14.89 20.07
N GLY A 279 -3.26 -13.72 20.51
CA GLY A 279 -1.91 -13.52 21.06
C GLY A 279 -0.85 -13.12 20.03
N GLU A 280 -1.10 -13.30 18.73
CA GLU A 280 -0.17 -12.94 17.65
C GLU A 280 -0.31 -11.46 17.26
N LEU A 281 0.81 -10.77 17.04
CA LEU A 281 0.80 -9.36 16.64
C LEU A 281 0.29 -9.19 15.21
N VAL A 282 -0.65 -8.26 15.04
CA VAL A 282 -1.25 -7.91 13.76
C VAL A 282 -1.29 -6.40 13.60
N SER A 283 -0.86 -5.94 12.44
CA SER A 283 -0.93 -4.54 12.02
C SER A 283 -1.59 -4.45 10.65
N MET A 284 -2.54 -3.53 10.45
CA MET A 284 -3.20 -3.32 9.16
C MET A 284 -3.49 -1.84 8.96
N GLN A 285 -3.43 -1.36 7.73
CA GLN A 285 -3.93 -0.02 7.43
C GLN A 285 -5.44 -0.09 7.21
N ILE A 286 -6.18 0.74 7.94
CA ILE A 286 -7.63 0.78 7.91
C ILE A 286 -8.08 2.24 7.88
N GLU A 287 -8.64 2.63 6.75
CA GLU A 287 -9.23 3.95 6.56
C GLU A 287 -10.74 3.82 6.43
N ARG A 288 -11.45 4.70 7.13
CA ARG A 288 -12.90 4.72 7.06
C ARG A 288 -13.35 5.68 5.97
N GLU A 289 -13.94 5.11 4.93
CA GLU A 289 -14.72 5.85 3.94
C GLU A 289 -16.19 5.95 4.40
N ALA A 290 -17.02 6.62 3.61
CA ALA A 290 -18.42 6.89 3.97
C ALA A 290 -19.19 5.60 4.36
N THR A 291 -19.10 4.57 3.53
CA THR A 291 -19.89 3.33 3.65
C THR A 291 -19.06 2.05 3.79
N PHE A 292 -17.73 2.15 3.70
CA PHE A 292 -16.82 1.01 3.75
C PHE A 292 -15.51 1.39 4.47
N TYR A 293 -14.70 0.39 4.75
CA TYR A 293 -13.33 0.53 5.22
C TYR A 293 -12.40 0.13 4.09
N LYS A 294 -11.50 1.03 3.69
CA LYS A 294 -10.39 0.66 2.81
C LYS A 294 -9.32 -0.01 3.67
N VAL A 295 -9.02 -1.26 3.37
CA VAL A 295 -8.08 -2.09 4.13
C VAL A 295 -6.88 -2.42 3.26
N GLN A 296 -5.68 -2.29 3.83
CA GLN A 296 -4.45 -2.77 3.21
C GLN A 296 -3.66 -3.64 4.21
N HIS A 297 -3.32 -4.85 3.79
CA HIS A 297 -2.54 -5.81 4.58
C HIS A 297 -1.84 -6.82 3.67
N THR A 298 -0.55 -7.08 3.89
CA THR A 298 0.27 -8.06 3.13
C THR A 298 0.25 -7.84 1.60
N GLY A 299 0.01 -6.61 1.17
CA GLY A 299 -0.03 -6.20 -0.25
C GLY A 299 -1.43 -6.20 -0.87
N LEU A 300 -2.38 -6.92 -0.29
CA LEU A 300 -3.79 -6.82 -0.65
C LEU A 300 -4.33 -5.45 -0.24
N THR A 301 -4.99 -4.77 -1.17
CA THR A 301 -5.81 -3.57 -0.90
C THR A 301 -7.23 -3.84 -1.34
N THR A 302 -8.21 -3.61 -0.47
CA THR A 302 -9.61 -3.93 -0.77
C THR A 302 -10.58 -3.12 0.08
N ASP A 303 -11.81 -2.98 -0.41
CA ASP A 303 -12.89 -2.29 0.27
C ASP A 303 -13.75 -3.31 1.04
N VAL A 304 -13.87 -3.11 2.35
CA VAL A 304 -14.61 -4.00 3.25
C VAL A 304 -15.78 -3.25 3.86
N ARG A 305 -17.00 -3.78 3.69
CA ARG A 305 -18.20 -3.18 4.31
C ARG A 305 -18.58 -3.94 5.55
N VAL A 306 -19.03 -3.22 6.58
CA VAL A 306 -19.64 -3.84 7.76
C VAL A 306 -21.04 -3.32 7.91
N ILE A 307 -22.01 -4.21 7.76
CA ILE A 307 -23.43 -3.86 7.78
C ILE A 307 -24.19 -4.73 8.78
N SER A 308 -25.37 -4.27 9.16
CA SER A 308 -26.26 -5.06 10.00
C SER A 308 -26.91 -6.19 9.20
N PRO A 309 -27.34 -7.29 9.84
CA PRO A 309 -28.08 -8.35 9.16
C PRO A 309 -29.31 -7.84 8.39
N ILE A 310 -30.07 -6.91 8.97
CA ILE A 310 -31.24 -6.30 8.31
C ILE A 310 -30.81 -5.51 7.06
N ALA A 311 -29.69 -4.79 7.14
CA ALA A 311 -29.16 -4.03 6.01
C ALA A 311 -28.63 -4.97 4.91
N ASP A 312 -28.15 -6.16 5.26
CA ASP A 312 -27.76 -7.20 4.30
C ASP A 312 -28.97 -7.78 3.56
N ASP A 313 -30.07 -8.04 4.28
CA ASP A 313 -31.34 -8.45 3.70
C ASP A 313 -31.84 -7.40 2.70
N MET A 314 -31.75 -6.11 3.05
CA MET A 314 -32.15 -5.00 2.18
C MET A 314 -31.21 -4.82 0.98
N LEU A 315 -29.89 -4.94 1.18
CA LEU A 315 -28.90 -4.81 0.12
C LEU A 315 -29.13 -5.85 -0.98
N SER A 316 -29.55 -7.06 -0.59
CA SER A 316 -29.88 -8.15 -1.52
C SER A 316 -31.11 -7.85 -2.38
N MET A 317 -31.88 -6.81 -2.06
CA MET A 317 -33.03 -6.33 -2.85
C MET A 317 -32.69 -5.13 -3.73
N ILE A 318 -31.50 -4.53 -3.56
CA ILE A 318 -31.06 -3.40 -4.39
C ILE A 318 -30.62 -3.95 -5.75
N PRO A 319 -31.17 -3.45 -6.88
CA PRO A 319 -30.72 -3.84 -8.21
C PRO A 319 -29.23 -3.56 -8.39
N GLU A 320 -28.53 -4.45 -9.09
CA GLU A 320 -27.15 -4.20 -9.46
C GLU A 320 -27.03 -2.88 -10.22
N LYS A 321 -26.08 -2.05 -9.80
CA LYS A 321 -25.78 -0.82 -10.50
C LYS A 321 -25.18 -1.22 -11.85
N LEU A 322 -25.91 -0.97 -12.93
CA LEU A 322 -25.37 -1.08 -14.27
C LEU A 322 -24.20 -0.11 -14.40
N GLU A 323 -23.07 -0.61 -14.87
CA GLU A 323 -21.95 0.23 -15.34
C GLU A 323 -22.53 1.23 -16.34
N PRO A 324 -22.23 2.53 -16.20
CA PRO A 324 -22.64 3.50 -17.21
C PRO A 324 -22.03 3.09 -18.55
N ASP A 325 -22.83 3.18 -19.62
CA ASP A 325 -22.37 2.88 -20.97
C ASP A 325 -21.44 4.00 -21.43
N TYR A 326 -20.13 3.82 -21.20
CA TYR A 326 -19.12 4.74 -21.68
C TYR A 326 -18.99 4.59 -23.19
N SER A 327 -19.14 5.72 -23.89
CA SER A 327 -18.98 5.73 -25.34
C SER A 327 -17.59 5.24 -25.73
N LYS A 328 -17.47 4.55 -26.86
CA LYS A 328 -16.18 4.14 -27.43
C LYS A 328 -15.32 5.31 -27.94
N GLN A 329 -15.75 6.54 -27.67
CA GLN A 329 -15.24 7.77 -28.24
C GLN A 329 -14.71 8.65 -27.12
N VAL A 330 -13.47 9.10 -27.27
CA VAL A 330 -12.89 10.14 -26.42
C VAL A 330 -13.17 11.46 -27.12
N LEU A 331 -14.13 12.21 -26.58
CA LEU A 331 -14.53 13.50 -27.10
C LEU A 331 -13.85 14.62 -26.31
N SER A 332 -13.58 15.75 -26.95
CA SER A 332 -13.10 16.93 -26.25
C SER A 332 -14.22 17.51 -25.36
N PRO A 333 -14.04 17.60 -24.03
CA PRO A 333 -15.06 18.16 -23.14
C PRO A 333 -15.14 19.69 -23.23
N MET A 334 -14.16 20.33 -23.86
CA MET A 334 -13.99 21.78 -23.90
C MET A 334 -13.35 22.23 -25.23
N PRO A 335 -13.55 23.47 -25.66
CA PRO A 335 -12.83 24.00 -26.81
C PRO A 335 -11.40 24.41 -26.39
N GLY A 336 -10.41 24.20 -27.25
CA GLY A 336 -9.01 24.47 -26.89
C GLY A 336 -8.00 24.01 -27.93
N LEU A 337 -6.72 24.06 -27.60
CA LEU A 337 -5.63 23.57 -28.44
C LEU A 337 -5.14 22.21 -27.95
N LEU A 338 -5.04 21.22 -28.84
CA LEU A 338 -4.48 19.92 -28.51
C LEU A 338 -2.95 20.01 -28.37
N MET A 339 -2.44 20.01 -27.15
CA MET A 339 -1.02 20.22 -26.85
C MET A 339 -0.16 18.97 -26.98
N SER A 340 -0.71 17.81 -26.59
CA SER A 340 -0.05 16.53 -26.74
C SER A 340 -1.06 15.40 -26.87
N ILE A 341 -0.64 14.34 -27.55
CA ILE A 341 -1.27 13.03 -27.51
C ILE A 341 -0.24 12.11 -26.86
N ASP A 342 -0.63 11.49 -25.74
CA ASP A 342 0.28 10.76 -24.86
C ASP A 342 0.21 9.23 -25.11
N VAL A 343 -0.52 8.79 -26.14
CA VAL A 343 -0.78 7.38 -26.49
C VAL A 343 -0.67 7.11 -28.00
N GLU A 344 -0.40 5.85 -28.36
CA GLU A 344 -0.31 5.38 -29.74
C GLU A 344 -1.52 4.52 -30.16
N GLU A 345 -1.80 4.45 -31.47
CA GLU A 345 -2.79 3.52 -32.00
C GLU A 345 -2.36 2.06 -31.73
N GLY A 346 -3.27 1.26 -31.18
CA GLY A 346 -3.02 -0.10 -30.73
C GLY A 346 -2.50 -0.22 -29.29
N GLN A 347 -2.24 0.89 -28.61
CA GLN A 347 -1.83 0.89 -27.20
C GLN A 347 -2.99 0.50 -26.28
N GLU A 348 -2.71 -0.38 -25.32
CA GLU A 348 -3.62 -0.71 -24.23
C GLU A 348 -3.54 0.36 -23.15
N VAL A 349 -4.70 0.92 -22.79
CA VAL A 349 -4.83 1.99 -21.80
C VAL A 349 -5.76 1.56 -20.67
N THR A 350 -5.49 2.08 -19.48
CA THR A 350 -6.29 1.81 -18.27
C THR A 350 -7.11 3.00 -17.84
N LEU A 351 -8.18 2.76 -17.09
CA LEU A 351 -9.01 3.78 -16.44
C LEU A 351 -8.11 4.81 -15.71
N GLY A 352 -8.25 6.09 -16.08
CA GLY A 352 -7.48 7.20 -15.52
C GLY A 352 -6.09 7.43 -16.14
N GLU A 353 -5.68 6.63 -17.12
CA GLU A 353 -4.45 6.85 -17.89
C GLU A 353 -4.59 8.09 -18.79
N PRO A 354 -3.63 9.03 -18.77
CA PRO A 354 -3.68 10.21 -19.62
C PRO A 354 -3.58 9.81 -21.09
N LEU A 355 -4.47 10.37 -21.91
CA LEU A 355 -4.57 10.12 -23.34
C LEU A 355 -4.07 11.31 -24.16
N ALA A 356 -4.42 12.52 -23.72
CA ALA A 356 -4.07 13.76 -24.40
C ALA A 356 -4.11 14.95 -23.43
N THR A 357 -3.40 16.03 -23.75
CA THR A 357 -3.46 17.29 -23.01
C THR A 357 -4.04 18.39 -23.88
N VAL A 358 -5.04 19.10 -23.38
CA VAL A 358 -5.69 20.22 -24.08
C VAL A 358 -5.47 21.51 -23.32
N GLU A 359 -4.97 22.53 -24.00
CA GLU A 359 -4.86 23.89 -23.47
C GLU A 359 -6.15 24.66 -23.73
N ALA A 360 -6.79 25.13 -22.65
CA ALA A 360 -7.91 26.04 -22.71
C ALA A 360 -7.66 27.20 -21.73
N MET A 361 -7.80 28.44 -22.20
CA MET A 361 -7.63 29.64 -21.37
C MET A 361 -6.28 29.70 -20.60
N LYS A 362 -5.18 29.28 -21.23
CA LYS A 362 -3.82 29.18 -20.63
C LYS A 362 -3.71 28.18 -19.47
N MET A 363 -4.62 27.22 -19.40
CA MET A 363 -4.56 26.09 -18.48
C MET A 363 -4.54 24.78 -19.26
N GLU A 364 -3.62 23.90 -18.89
CA GLU A 364 -3.51 22.54 -19.42
C GLU A 364 -4.48 21.62 -18.68
N ASN A 365 -5.32 20.91 -19.41
CA ASN A 365 -6.22 19.90 -18.86
C ASN A 365 -5.92 18.55 -19.51
N LYS A 366 -5.71 17.53 -18.69
CA LYS A 366 -5.46 16.18 -19.16
C LYS A 366 -6.79 15.47 -19.42
N ILE A 367 -6.93 14.93 -20.62
CA ILE A 367 -7.96 13.97 -20.98
C ILE A 367 -7.45 12.60 -20.56
N VAL A 368 -8.21 11.89 -19.74
CA VAL A 368 -7.88 10.56 -19.23
C VAL A 368 -8.85 9.52 -19.77
N ALA A 369 -8.43 8.26 -19.82
CA ALA A 369 -9.29 7.17 -20.24
C ALA A 369 -10.41 6.93 -19.22
N GLU A 370 -11.67 6.89 -19.68
CA GLU A 370 -12.84 6.62 -18.84
C GLU A 370 -13.09 5.11 -18.62
N ARG A 371 -12.28 4.25 -19.25
CA ARG A 371 -12.33 2.79 -19.12
C ARG A 371 -11.02 2.15 -19.56
N ASN A 372 -10.82 0.90 -19.16
CA ASN A 372 -9.78 0.06 -19.76
C ASN A 372 -10.16 -0.25 -21.21
N GLY A 373 -9.19 -0.21 -22.12
CA GLY A 373 -9.43 -0.50 -23.53
C GLY A 373 -8.18 -0.37 -24.37
N VAL A 374 -8.33 -0.60 -25.67
CA VAL A 374 -7.25 -0.41 -26.65
C VAL A 374 -7.58 0.75 -27.56
N ILE A 375 -6.63 1.67 -27.77
CA ILE A 375 -6.79 2.78 -28.71
C ILE A 375 -6.92 2.20 -30.12
N THR A 376 -8.07 2.36 -30.76
CA THR A 376 -8.28 1.85 -32.11
C THR A 376 -7.86 2.84 -33.18
N LYS A 377 -8.09 4.13 -32.93
CA LYS A 377 -7.81 5.17 -33.91
C LYS A 377 -7.66 6.53 -33.24
N ILE A 378 -6.70 7.33 -33.70
CA ILE A 378 -6.50 8.72 -33.31
C ILE A 378 -6.85 9.59 -34.51
N HIS A 379 -7.79 10.51 -34.34
CA HIS A 379 -8.35 11.31 -35.44
C HIS A 379 -7.71 12.69 -35.60
N LEU A 380 -6.95 13.15 -34.60
CA LEU A 380 -6.39 14.50 -34.52
C LEU A 380 -4.89 14.47 -34.30
N SER A 381 -4.23 15.58 -34.61
CA SER A 381 -2.79 15.79 -34.44
C SER A 381 -2.51 16.87 -33.40
N THR A 382 -1.35 16.77 -32.77
CA THR A 382 -0.83 17.82 -31.88
C THR A 382 -0.80 19.17 -32.62
N GLY A 383 -1.38 20.21 -32.01
CA GLY A 383 -1.55 21.54 -32.58
C GLY A 383 -2.93 21.81 -33.18
N ASP A 384 -3.83 20.82 -33.24
CA ASP A 384 -5.20 21.02 -33.73
C ASP A 384 -6.05 21.82 -32.74
N ASN A 385 -6.90 22.70 -33.27
CA ASN A 385 -7.93 23.37 -32.47
C ASN A 385 -9.15 22.45 -32.32
N LEU A 386 -9.57 22.27 -31.08
CA LEU A 386 -10.69 21.43 -30.66
C LEU A 386 -11.94 22.26 -30.41
N GLU A 387 -13.08 21.75 -30.84
CA GLU A 387 -14.42 22.17 -30.41
C GLU A 387 -14.98 21.21 -29.35
N VAL A 388 -15.99 21.66 -28.60
CA VAL A 388 -16.70 20.82 -27.63
C VAL A 388 -17.37 19.65 -28.36
N GLY A 389 -17.11 18.43 -27.89
CA GLY A 389 -17.66 17.20 -28.45
C GLY A 389 -16.91 16.69 -29.69
N GLN A 390 -15.81 17.33 -30.09
CA GLN A 390 -14.99 16.85 -31.21
C GLN A 390 -14.28 15.54 -30.84
N LEU A 391 -14.35 14.56 -31.75
CA LEU A 391 -13.73 13.25 -31.56
C LEU A 391 -12.20 13.33 -31.65
N ILE A 392 -11.52 12.97 -30.57
CA ILE A 392 -10.07 12.93 -30.49
C ILE A 392 -9.57 11.54 -30.89
N MET A 393 -10.09 10.50 -30.23
CA MET A 393 -9.67 9.11 -30.44
C MET A 393 -10.78 8.13 -30.07
N GLU A 394 -10.61 6.87 -30.49
CA GLU A 394 -11.54 5.77 -30.24
C GLU A 394 -10.90 4.66 -29.39
N LEU A 395 -11.71 4.07 -28.52
CA LEU A 395 -11.35 2.98 -27.60
C LEU A 395 -12.21 1.75 -27.89
N LYS A 396 -11.58 0.59 -28.03
CA LYS A 396 -12.30 -0.69 -28.11
C LYS A 396 -12.63 -1.24 -26.73
#